data_AF-A0A926MG76-F1
#
_entry.id   AF-A0A926MG76-F1
#
_cell.length_a   1.000
_cell.length_b   1.000
_cell.length_c   1.000
_cell.angle_alpha   90.00
_cell.angle_beta   90.00
_cell.angle_gamma   90.00
#
_symmetry.space_group_name_H-M   'P 1'
#
loop_
_entity.id
_entity.type
_entity.pdbx_description
1 polymer ?
#
loop_
_entity_poly.entity_id
_entity_poly.type
_entity_poly.pdbx_seq_one_letter_code
_entity_poly.pdbx_strand_id
1 'polypeptide(L)' 'MILDYEPGDKVTNPSNKDWGIGQVQSIIKDKVTVNFENVGKKVINAKNIELKKIG' A
#
# COMPACT_ATOMS: atom_id res chain seq x y z
N MET A 1 -12.90 5.86 8.05
CA MET A 1 -11.97 6.11 6.93
C MET A 1 -12.27 5.04 5.91
N ILE A 2 -12.71 5.43 4.72
CA ILE A 2 -12.83 4.52 3.59
C ILE A 2 -11.48 4.63 2.88
N LEU A 3 -10.82 3.50 2.64
CA LEU A 3 -9.61 3.44 1.83
C LEU A 3 -10.03 3.11 0.41
N ASP A 4 -9.47 3.81 -0.57
CA ASP A 4 -9.85 3.69 -1.99
C ASP A 4 -9.21 2.47 -2.68
N TYR A 5 -8.69 1.53 -1.91
CA TYR A 5 -8.07 0.30 -2.40
C TYR A 5 -8.45 -0.89 -1.53
N GLU A 6 -8.44 -2.07 -2.15
CA GLU A 6 -8.79 -3.36 -1.58
C GLU A 6 -7.70 -4.42 -1.82
N PRO A 7 -7.73 -5.58 -1.14
CA PRO A 7 -6.80 -6.66 -1.43
C PRO A 7 -6.77 -7.03 -2.92
N GLY A 8 -5.57 -7.08 -3.50
CA GLY A 8 -5.33 -7.32 -4.93
C GLY A 8 -4.94 -6.05 -5.70
N ASP A 9 -5.34 -4.87 -5.23
CA ASP A 9 -5.02 -3.61 -5.88
C ASP A 9 -3.51 -3.34 -5.93
N LYS A 10 -3.09 -2.76 -7.06
CA LYS A 10 -1.72 -2.26 -7.23
C LYS A 10 -1.62 -0.84 -6.73
N VAL A 11 -0.59 -0.55 -5.97
CA VAL A 11 -0.36 0.76 -5.34
C VAL A 11 1.09 1.19 -5.48
N THR A 12 1.33 2.50 -5.43
CA THR A 12 2.66 3.07 -5.16
C THR A 12 2.65 3.85 -3.85
N ASN A 13 3.82 4.00 -3.24
CA ASN A 13 4.04 4.96 -2.15
C ASN A 13 4.77 6.20 -2.72
N PRO A 14 4.10 7.35 -2.90
CA PRO A 14 4.72 8.55 -3.49
C PRO A 14 5.94 9.06 -2.72
N SER A 15 5.97 8.83 -1.40
CA SER A 15 7.07 9.23 -0.51
C SER A 15 8.23 8.22 -0.52
N ASN A 16 8.03 7.01 -1.05
CA ASN A 16 9.03 5.94 -1.10
C ASN A 16 9.01 5.26 -2.48
N LYS A 17 9.35 6.03 -3.53
CA LYS A 17 9.28 5.57 -4.92
C LYS A 17 10.20 4.38 -5.19
N ASP A 18 11.28 4.26 -4.44
CA ASP A 18 12.27 3.17 -4.49
C ASP A 18 11.68 1.81 -4.10
N TRP A 19 10.54 1.78 -3.38
CA TRP A 19 9.87 0.53 -3.03
C TRP A 19 9.30 -0.20 -4.24
N GLY A 20 9.06 0.51 -5.35
CA GLY A 20 8.46 -0.04 -6.57
C GLY A 20 6.94 -0.16 -6.47
N ILE A 21 6.35 -0.94 -7.37
CA ILE A 21 4.91 -1.23 -7.33
C ILE A 21 4.65 -2.21 -6.18
N GLY A 22 3.57 -1.98 -5.43
CA GLY A 22 3.11 -2.87 -4.38
C GLY A 22 1.74 -3.45 -4.69
N GLN A 23 1.48 -4.66 -4.19
CA GLN A 23 0.14 -5.25 -4.17
C GLN A 23 -0.42 -5.28 -2.75
N VAL A 24 -1.62 -4.74 -2.56
CA VAL A 24 -2.34 -4.81 -1.28
C VAL A 24 -2.69 -6.27 -0.99
N GLN A 25 -2.27 -6.80 0.15
CA GLN A 25 -2.59 -8.17 0.59
C GLN A 25 -3.73 -8.21 1.61
N SER A 26 -3.80 -7.23 2.50
CA SER A 26 -4.84 -7.17 3.53
C SER A 26 -5.02 -5.76 4.08
N ILE A 27 -6.21 -5.49 4.59
CA ILE A 27 -6.58 -4.23 5.24
C ILE A 27 -7.23 -4.57 6.57
N ILE A 28 -6.65 -4.10 7.67
CA ILE A 28 -7.17 -4.30 9.03
C ILE A 28 -7.22 -2.93 9.70
N LYS A 29 -8.43 -2.37 9.81
CA LYS A 29 -8.66 -0.99 10.28
C LYS A 29 -7.87 0.01 9.43
N ASP A 30 -6.90 0.69 10.03
CA ASP A 30 -6.01 1.69 9.42
C ASP A 30 -4.68 1.11 8.93
N LYS A 31 -4.45 -0.20 9.13
CA LYS A 31 -3.23 -0.88 8.69
C LYS A 31 -3.44 -1.60 7.38
N VAL A 32 -2.56 -1.33 6.42
CA VAL A 32 -2.56 -1.91 5.08
C VAL A 32 -1.29 -2.72 4.93
N THR A 33 -1.43 -4.01 4.64
CA THR A 33 -0.28 -4.85 4.31
C THR A 33 -0.11 -4.83 2.80
N VAL A 34 1.06 -4.41 2.33
CA VAL A 34 1.41 -4.35 0.91
C VAL A 34 2.69 -5.12 0.69
N ASN A 35 2.75 -5.92 -0.37
CA ASN A 35 4.00 -6.53 -0.82
C ASN A 35 4.57 -5.71 -1.98
N PHE A 36 5.66 -4.99 -1.74
CA PHE A 36 6.36 -4.16 -2.73
C PHE A 36 7.46 -4.94 -3.44
N GLU A 37 7.65 -4.66 -4.73
CA GLU A 37 8.64 -5.33 -5.59
C GLU A 37 10.07 -5.29 -5.04
N ASN A 38 10.53 -4.12 -4.55
CA ASN A 38 11.95 -3.92 -4.24
C ASN A 38 12.29 -4.10 -2.76
N VAL A 39 11.29 -3.98 -1.87
CA VAL A 39 11.50 -3.98 -0.41
C VAL A 39 10.66 -5.02 0.33
N GLY A 40 9.92 -5.85 -0.42
CA GLY A 40 9.07 -6.90 0.11
C GLY A 40 7.87 -6.39 0.91
N LYS A 41 7.44 -7.19 1.89
CA LYS A 41 6.24 -6.92 2.69
C LYS A 41 6.44 -5.72 3.63
N LYS A 42 5.50 -4.79 3.59
CA LYS A 42 5.38 -3.66 4.52
C LYS A 42 3.97 -3.60 5.11
N VAL A 43 3.89 -3.24 6.38
CA VAL A 43 2.63 -2.88 7.04
C VAL A 43 2.63 -1.36 7.20
N ILE A 44 1.65 -0.72 6.58
CA ILE A 44 1.57 0.72 6.45
C ILE A 44 0.39 1.22 7.28
N ASN A 45 0.60 2.28 8.05
CA ASN A 45 -0.51 3.02 8.66
C ASN A 45 -1.04 4.05 7.64
N ALA A 46 -2.23 3.81 7.10
CA ALA A 46 -2.85 4.65 6.08
C ALA A 46 -3.23 6.05 6.57
N LYS A 47 -3.19 6.32 7.88
CA LYS A 47 -3.35 7.68 8.43
C LYS A 47 -2.10 8.54 8.27
N ASN A 48 -0.94 7.93 8.16
CA ASN A 48 0.35 8.62 8.15
C ASN A 48 1.06 8.53 6.79
N ILE A 49 0.76 7.49 6.01
CA ILE A 49 1.41 7.22 4.73
C ILE A 49 0.32 7.03 3.68
N GLU A 50 0.38 7.86 2.64
CA GLU A 50 -0.49 7.76 1.48
C GLU A 50 -0.02 6.63 0.55
N LEU A 51 -0.97 5.84 0.08
CA LEU A 51 -0.78 4.92 -1.04
C LEU A 51 -1.66 5.37 -2.20
N LYS A 52 -1.09 5.39 -3.40
CA LYS A 52 -1.83 5.73 -4.62
C LYS A 52 -2.09 4.47 -5.43
N LYS A 53 -3.37 4.14 -5.63
CA LYS A 53 -3.80 3.07 -6.52
C LYS A 53 -3.33 3.36 -7.95
N ILE A 54 -2.91 2.30 -8.64
CA ILE A 54 -2.49 2.33 -10.04
C ILE A 54 -3.46 1.43 -10.81
N GLY A 55 -4.25 2.02 -11.69
CA GLY A 55 -5.33 1.33 -12.41
C GLY A 55 -6.69 1.85 -11.99
#